data_AF-A0A8X7XZB0-F1
#
_entry.id   AF-A0A8X7XZB0-F1
#
_cell.length_a   1.000
_cell.length_b   1.000
_cell.length_c   1.000
_cell.angle_alpha   90.00
_cell.angle_beta   90.00
_cell.angle_gamma   90.00
#
_symmetry.space_group_name_H-M   'P 1'
#
loop_
_entity.id
_entity.type
_entity.pdbx_description
1 polymer ?
#
loop_
_entity_poly.entity_id
_entity_poly.type
_entity_poly.pdbx_seq_one_letter_code
_entity_poly.pdbx_strand_id
1 'polypeptide(L)'
;MLSSIMLALSLSLSQGMDPTAVSEGQKEMKKLFKEHGVSPFTPLKGLFIQAPVFISFFLAITNMAEKVPSFKSGGAFWFVDLTTADDLYIFPILTALTFLITVESNTQEGMEGNPAAGTMKNVSRALAAASVPLTMSFPKAIFCYWITSNLFSLTYGLVLKAPGVKEFLGVPKVPVAPPTTAAKSSSFDLFSAIKQLSTARKEPTPSLPIEPPKLFEHKKSSSSVITKRIRSLEKEVKGRKKNKKR
;
A
#
# COMPACT_ATOMS: atom_id res chain seq x y z
N MET A 1 -4.38 -10.15 13.09
CA MET A 1 -5.61 -10.74 12.53
C MET A 1 -5.75 -10.40 11.05
N LEU A 2 -5.89 -9.13 10.67
CA LEU A 2 -5.93 -8.70 9.25
C LEU A 2 -4.70 -9.11 8.43
N SER A 3 -3.48 -8.85 8.93
CA SER A 3 -2.25 -9.27 8.26
C SER A 3 -2.14 -10.81 8.16
N SER A 4 -2.60 -11.55 9.18
CA SER A 4 -2.64 -13.02 9.17
C SER A 4 -3.60 -13.58 8.12
N ILE A 5 -4.74 -12.93 7.91
CA ILE A 5 -5.73 -13.28 6.88
C ILE A 5 -5.20 -12.90 5.49
N MET A 6 -4.58 -11.72 5.35
CA MET A 6 -3.89 -11.30 4.13
C MET A 6 -2.79 -12.29 3.73
N LEU A 7 -2.02 -12.75 4.70
CA LEU A 7 -0.94 -13.72 4.49
C LEU A 7 -1.48 -15.12 4.16
N ALA A 8 -2.57 -15.57 4.80
CA ALA A 8 -3.26 -16.82 4.45
C ALA A 8 -3.88 -16.79 3.05
N LEU A 9 -4.37 -15.63 2.64
CA LEU A 9 -4.95 -15.38 1.32
C LEU A 9 -3.86 -15.25 0.26
N SER A 10 -2.73 -14.62 0.58
CA SER A 10 -1.53 -14.56 -0.24
C SER A 10 -0.89 -15.95 -0.41
N LEU A 11 -0.89 -16.78 0.63
CA LEU A 11 -0.44 -18.18 0.56
C LEU A 11 -1.35 -19.01 -0.34
N SER A 12 -2.67 -18.88 -0.16
CA SER A 12 -3.67 -19.55 -1.01
C SER A 12 -3.55 -19.12 -2.49
N LEU A 13 -3.26 -17.84 -2.75
CA LEU A 13 -2.99 -17.30 -4.08
C LEU A 13 -1.66 -17.83 -4.67
N SER A 14 -0.62 -17.95 -3.84
CA SER A 14 0.71 -18.40 -4.27
C SER A 14 0.79 -19.89 -4.61
N GLN A 15 -0.10 -20.70 -4.03
CA GLN A 15 -0.15 -22.15 -4.25
C GLN A 15 -0.82 -22.55 -5.58
N GLY A 16 -1.19 -21.60 -6.44
CA GLY A 16 -1.90 -21.89 -7.70
C GLY A 16 -3.24 -22.59 -7.46
N MET A 17 -3.86 -22.35 -6.30
CA MET A 17 -5.11 -23.00 -5.95
C MET A 17 -6.26 -22.46 -6.80
N ASP A 18 -7.09 -23.41 -7.23
CA ASP A 18 -8.39 -23.32 -7.88
C ASP A 18 -9.02 -21.90 -7.84
N PRO A 19 -9.43 -21.30 -8.98
CA PRO A 19 -10.03 -19.95 -9.03
C PRO A 19 -11.21 -19.76 -8.06
N THR A 20 -11.83 -20.86 -7.64
CA THR A 20 -12.83 -20.89 -6.56
C THR A 20 -12.27 -20.51 -5.18
N ALA A 21 -11.10 -21.01 -4.78
CA ALA A 21 -10.45 -20.69 -3.50
C ALA A 21 -10.03 -19.20 -3.41
N VAL A 22 -9.60 -18.62 -4.54
CA VAL A 22 -9.30 -17.18 -4.63
C VAL A 22 -10.55 -16.34 -4.44
N SER A 23 -11.65 -16.74 -5.08
CA SER A 23 -12.95 -16.08 -4.95
C SER A 23 -13.50 -16.15 -3.52
N GLU A 24 -13.35 -17.31 -2.86
CA GLU A 24 -13.72 -17.51 -1.46
C GLU A 24 -12.89 -16.62 -0.52
N GLY A 25 -11.57 -16.58 -0.70
CA GLY A 25 -10.70 -15.69 0.07
C GLY A 25 -11.09 -14.21 -0.09
N GLN A 26 -11.36 -13.75 -1.32
CA GLN A 26 -11.80 -12.38 -1.55
C GLN A 26 -13.15 -12.06 -0.89
N LYS A 27 -14.09 -13.01 -0.87
CA LYS A 27 -15.38 -12.86 -0.18
C LYS A 27 -15.21 -12.75 1.33
N GLU A 28 -14.36 -13.59 1.91
CA GLU A 28 -14.07 -13.56 3.35
C GLU A 28 -13.39 -12.24 3.76
N MET A 29 -12.45 -11.76 2.94
CA MET A 29 -11.79 -10.47 3.15
C MET A 29 -12.77 -9.30 3.09
N LYS A 30 -13.68 -9.29 2.10
CA LYS A 30 -14.75 -8.27 2.01
C LYS A 30 -15.69 -8.32 3.22
N LYS A 31 -16.04 -9.52 3.70
CA LYS A 31 -16.88 -9.69 4.89
C LYS A 31 -16.19 -9.13 6.14
N LEU A 32 -14.92 -9.43 6.32
CA LEU A 32 -14.13 -8.97 7.46
C LEU A 32 -13.95 -7.45 7.46
N PHE A 33 -13.67 -6.84 6.30
CA PHE A 33 -13.61 -5.38 6.14
C PHE A 33 -14.95 -4.71 6.47
N LYS A 34 -16.07 -5.31 6.06
CA LYS A 34 -17.41 -4.81 6.40
C LYS A 34 -17.71 -4.92 7.91
N GLU A 35 -17.31 -6.02 8.55
CA GLU A 35 -17.52 -6.26 9.98
C GLU A 35 -16.70 -5.29 10.86
N HIS A 36 -15.48 -4.94 10.42
CA HIS A 36 -14.60 -4.01 11.13
C HIS A 36 -14.70 -2.56 10.63
N GLY A 37 -15.65 -2.25 9.73
CA GLY A 37 -15.87 -0.91 9.19
C GLY A 37 -14.69 -0.34 8.37
N VAL A 38 -13.76 -1.18 7.91
CA VAL A 38 -12.58 -0.76 7.16
C VAL A 38 -12.96 -0.60 5.70
N SER A 39 -12.99 0.64 5.21
CA SER A 39 -13.25 0.94 3.81
C SER A 39 -11.97 0.86 2.97
N PRO A 40 -12.01 0.29 1.74
CA PRO A 40 -10.88 0.36 0.81
C PRO A 40 -10.56 1.80 0.37
N PHE A 41 -11.46 2.75 0.61
CA PHE A 41 -11.27 4.18 0.30
C PHE A 41 -10.63 4.98 1.44
N THR A 42 -10.33 4.37 2.59
CA THR A 42 -9.66 5.06 3.70
C THR A 42 -8.34 5.71 3.28
N PRO A 43 -7.45 5.04 2.51
CA PRO A 43 -6.23 5.68 1.99
C PRO A 43 -6.52 6.86 1.05
N LEU A 44 -7.60 6.79 0.27
CA LEU A 44 -7.98 7.83 -0.68
C LEU A 44 -8.38 9.13 0.03
N LYS A 45 -9.01 9.04 1.21
CA LYS A 45 -9.31 10.23 2.05
C LYS A 45 -8.04 10.97 2.47
N GLY A 46 -7.00 10.23 2.84
CA GLY A 46 -5.70 10.81 3.17
C GLY A 46 -5.12 11.56 1.98
N LEU A 47 -5.18 10.97 0.78
CA LEU A 47 -4.71 11.62 -0.44
C LEU A 47 -5.47 12.92 -0.76
N PHE A 48 -6.79 12.94 -0.57
CA PHE A 48 -7.60 14.14 -0.81
C PHE A 48 -7.28 15.30 0.14
N ILE A 49 -6.88 15.01 1.38
CA ILE A 49 -6.45 16.04 2.34
C ILE A 49 -5.00 16.46 2.06
N GLN A 50 -4.15 15.51 1.69
CA GLN A 50 -2.73 15.75 1.45
C GLN A 50 -2.47 16.56 0.16
N ALA A 51 -3.23 16.31 -0.91
CA ALA A 51 -3.01 16.96 -2.19
C ALA A 51 -3.15 18.49 -2.14
N PRO A 52 -4.21 19.08 -1.53
CA PRO A 52 -4.31 20.52 -1.33
C PRO A 52 -3.12 21.10 -0.55
N VAL A 53 -2.73 20.45 0.56
CA VAL A 53 -1.60 20.89 1.39
C VAL A 53 -0.32 20.92 0.55
N PHE A 54 -0.06 19.85 -0.20
CA PHE A 54 1.10 19.77 -1.09
C PHE A 54 1.11 20.90 -2.14
N ILE A 55 -0.02 21.12 -2.81
CA ILE A 55 -0.15 22.17 -3.83
C ILE A 55 0.08 23.56 -3.21
N SER A 56 -0.50 23.82 -2.03
CA SER A 56 -0.33 25.09 -1.33
C SER A 56 1.14 25.37 -1.00
N PHE A 57 1.85 24.40 -0.41
CA PHE A 57 3.27 24.57 -0.10
C PHE A 57 4.13 24.70 -1.36
N PHE A 58 3.86 23.90 -2.40
CA PHE A 58 4.58 23.98 -3.67
C PHE A 58 4.45 25.37 -4.28
N LEU A 59 3.22 25.89 -4.42
CA LEU A 59 2.99 27.22 -4.98
C LEU A 59 3.60 28.32 -4.09
N ALA A 60 3.48 28.22 -2.77
CA ALA A 60 4.06 29.20 -1.86
C ALA A 60 5.58 29.26 -1.99
N ILE A 61 6.27 28.11 -1.99
CA ILE A 61 7.73 28.05 -2.08
C ILE A 61 8.22 28.52 -3.44
N THR A 62 7.56 28.12 -4.54
CA THR A 62 7.90 28.60 -5.88
C THR A 62 7.73 30.11 -5.98
N ASN A 63 6.62 30.66 -5.46
CA ASN A 63 6.42 32.12 -5.42
C ASN A 63 7.50 32.82 -4.58
N MET A 64 7.92 32.23 -3.46
CA MET A 64 9.00 32.79 -2.64
C MET A 64 10.35 32.74 -3.36
N ALA A 65 10.66 31.64 -4.04
CA ALA A 65 11.88 31.50 -4.83
C ALA A 65 11.97 32.57 -5.94
N GLU A 66 10.84 32.99 -6.51
CA GLU A 66 10.81 34.04 -7.53
C GLU A 66 10.84 35.47 -6.94
N LYS A 67 10.05 35.71 -5.88
CA LYS A 67 9.73 37.08 -5.42
C LYS A 67 10.53 37.55 -4.21
N VAL A 68 11.19 36.65 -3.50
CA VAL A 68 11.89 36.98 -2.25
C VAL A 68 13.41 37.03 -2.50
N PRO A 69 14.04 38.21 -2.51
CA PRO A 69 15.46 38.32 -2.82
C PRO A 69 16.38 37.57 -1.86
N SER A 70 15.97 37.40 -0.59
CA SER A 70 16.76 36.68 0.40
C SER A 70 16.93 35.18 0.08
N PHE A 71 16.12 34.60 -0.81
CA PHE A 71 16.32 33.21 -1.24
C PHE A 71 17.55 33.05 -2.15
N LYS A 72 18.03 34.13 -2.77
CA LYS A 72 19.23 34.09 -3.61
C LYS A 72 20.54 33.96 -2.80
N SER A 73 20.50 34.34 -1.53
CA SER A 73 21.65 34.29 -0.62
C SER A 73 21.38 33.52 0.68
N GLY A 74 20.18 32.98 0.84
CA GLY A 74 19.71 32.33 2.08
C GLY A 74 20.04 30.85 2.19
N GLY A 75 20.73 30.27 1.21
CA GLY A 75 21.19 28.90 1.27
C GLY A 75 22.40 28.70 2.20
N ALA A 76 22.92 27.47 2.27
CA ALA A 76 24.00 27.10 3.19
C ALA A 76 25.12 26.33 2.49
N PHE A 77 26.34 26.45 3.01
CA PHE A 77 27.53 25.75 2.54
C PHE A 77 27.76 25.86 1.02
N TRP A 78 27.48 24.79 0.26
CA TRP A 78 27.75 24.68 -1.18
C TRP A 78 26.57 25.12 -2.07
N PHE A 79 25.42 25.46 -1.48
CA PHE A 79 24.25 25.93 -2.21
C PHE A 79 23.77 27.25 -1.60
N VAL A 80 24.19 28.38 -2.15
CA VAL A 80 23.84 29.71 -1.62
C VAL A 80 22.54 30.23 -2.22
N ASP A 81 22.34 29.99 -3.51
CA ASP A 81 21.14 30.41 -4.24
C ASP A 81 20.10 29.29 -4.30
N LEU A 82 18.98 29.49 -3.58
CA LEU A 82 17.86 28.55 -3.52
C LEU A 82 16.88 28.68 -4.69
N THR A 83 17.01 29.73 -5.48
CA THR A 83 16.08 30.09 -6.57
C THR A 83 16.42 29.40 -7.88
N THR A 84 17.68 28.99 -8.03
CA THR A 84 18.20 28.34 -9.23
C THR A 84 18.06 26.82 -9.17
N ALA A 85 18.05 26.17 -10.34
CA ALA A 85 18.16 24.72 -10.46
C ALA A 85 19.52 24.23 -9.93
N ASP A 86 19.60 22.95 -9.56
CA ASP A 86 20.83 22.36 -9.03
C ASP A 86 21.71 21.77 -10.13
N ASP A 87 22.80 22.46 -10.46
CA ASP A 87 23.75 22.07 -11.51
C ASP A 87 24.46 20.75 -11.20
N LEU A 88 24.57 20.38 -9.91
CA LEU A 88 25.23 19.15 -9.48
C LEU A 88 24.24 17.97 -9.34
N TYR A 89 22.94 18.20 -9.54
CA TYR A 89 21.85 17.22 -9.38
C TYR A 89 21.82 16.50 -8.01
N ILE A 90 22.47 17.05 -7.00
CA ILE A 90 22.52 16.50 -5.64
C ILE A 90 21.13 16.51 -5.02
N PHE A 91 20.40 17.62 -5.13
CA PHE A 91 19.07 17.80 -4.53
C PHE A 91 18.00 16.86 -5.12
N PRO A 92 17.84 16.75 -6.46
CA PRO A 92 16.94 15.77 -7.07
C PRO A 92 17.24 14.33 -6.65
N ILE A 93 18.51 13.92 -6.69
CA ILE A 93 18.93 12.56 -6.32
C ILE A 93 18.66 12.30 -4.83
N LEU A 94 19.07 13.22 -3.96
CA LEU A 94 18.88 13.10 -2.52
C LEU A 94 17.39 13.05 -2.14
N THR A 95 16.55 13.82 -2.84
CA THR A 95 15.10 13.79 -2.63
C THR A 95 14.51 12.46 -3.06
N ALA A 96 14.90 11.93 -4.23
CA ALA A 96 14.45 10.62 -4.69
C ALA A 96 14.87 9.50 -3.72
N LEU A 97 16.10 9.56 -3.20
CA LEU A 97 16.60 8.60 -2.20
C LEU A 97 15.82 8.69 -0.88
N THR A 98 15.66 9.89 -0.33
CA THR A 98 14.91 10.08 0.93
C THR A 98 13.44 9.69 0.79
N PHE A 99 12.82 9.97 -0.36
CA PHE A 99 11.47 9.52 -0.68
C PHE A 99 11.40 7.98 -0.71
N LEU A 100 12.35 7.33 -1.41
CA LEU A 100 12.38 5.88 -1.50
C LEU A 100 12.55 5.23 -0.11
N ILE A 101 13.45 5.76 0.73
CA ILE A 101 13.64 5.27 2.11
C ILE A 101 12.37 5.48 2.93
N THR A 102 11.70 6.62 2.79
CA THR A 102 10.42 6.92 3.47
C THR A 102 9.34 5.91 3.08
N VAL A 103 9.19 5.65 1.78
CA VAL A 103 8.21 4.70 1.28
C VAL A 103 8.56 3.27 1.71
N GLU A 104 9.81 2.84 1.59
CA GLU A 104 10.21 1.49 2.01
C GLU A 104 10.02 1.29 3.53
N SER A 105 10.32 2.29 4.34
CA SER A 105 10.16 2.22 5.81
C SER A 105 8.69 2.20 6.24
N ASN A 106 7.84 2.98 5.58
CA ASN A 106 6.40 3.07 5.92
C ASN A 106 5.57 1.93 5.30
N THR A 107 5.94 1.44 4.11
CA THR A 107 5.19 0.38 3.41
C THR A 107 5.35 -0.98 4.07
N GLN A 108 6.51 -1.26 4.68
CA GLN A 108 6.75 -2.50 5.43
C GLN A 108 5.70 -2.71 6.54
N GLU A 109 5.22 -1.66 7.20
CA GLU A 109 4.27 -1.82 8.31
C GLU A 109 2.82 -1.98 7.86
N GLY A 110 2.43 -1.34 6.76
CA GLY A 110 1.02 -1.32 6.31
C GLY A 110 0.64 -2.48 5.39
N MET A 111 1.61 -3.14 4.77
CA MET A 111 1.36 -4.07 3.66
C MET A 111 1.98 -5.46 3.84
N GLU A 112 2.48 -5.79 5.03
CA GLU A 112 2.94 -7.14 5.37
C GLU A 112 1.85 -8.20 5.11
N GLY A 113 2.13 -9.11 4.15
CA GLY A 113 1.21 -10.14 3.69
C GLY A 113 0.29 -9.75 2.53
N ASN A 114 0.38 -8.53 2.00
CA ASN A 114 -0.40 -8.10 0.84
C ASN A 114 0.31 -8.49 -0.48
N PRO A 115 -0.34 -9.25 -1.39
CA PRO A 115 0.24 -9.59 -2.70
C PRO A 115 0.56 -8.37 -3.58
N ALA A 116 -0.07 -7.20 -3.31
CA ALA A 116 0.23 -5.95 -4.01
C ALA A 116 1.49 -5.23 -3.49
N ALA A 117 2.09 -5.68 -2.37
CA ALA A 117 3.25 -5.02 -1.76
C ALA A 117 4.46 -4.98 -2.71
N GLY A 118 4.71 -6.07 -3.44
CA GLY A 118 5.81 -6.15 -4.42
C GLY A 118 5.61 -5.16 -5.57
N THR A 119 4.40 -5.09 -6.13
CA THR A 119 4.06 -4.13 -7.19
C THR A 119 4.21 -2.69 -6.70
N MET A 120 3.69 -2.38 -5.51
CA MET A 120 3.77 -1.02 -4.94
C MET A 120 5.21 -0.60 -4.65
N LYS A 121 6.07 -1.53 -4.23
CA LYS A 121 7.52 -1.31 -4.09
C LYS A 121 8.20 -1.02 -5.43
N ASN A 122 7.87 -1.77 -6.49
CA ASN A 122 8.46 -1.54 -7.80
C ASN A 122 7.97 -0.21 -8.42
N VAL A 123 6.68 0.12 -8.24
CA VAL A 123 6.11 1.39 -8.70
C VAL A 123 6.75 2.58 -7.97
N SER A 124 6.93 2.49 -6.64
CA SER A 124 7.59 3.57 -5.89
C SER A 124 9.06 3.75 -6.28
N ARG A 125 9.79 2.66 -6.58
CA ARG A 125 11.15 2.73 -7.13
C ARG A 125 11.20 3.38 -8.50
N ALA A 126 10.28 2.98 -9.40
CA ALA A 126 10.17 3.59 -10.72
C ALA A 126 9.81 5.08 -10.62
N LEU A 127 8.89 5.44 -9.72
CA LEU A 127 8.51 6.83 -9.46
C LEU A 127 9.68 7.64 -8.90
N ALA A 128 10.43 7.09 -7.95
CA ALA A 128 11.62 7.74 -7.41
C ALA A 128 12.66 7.99 -8.51
N ALA A 129 12.95 6.98 -9.35
CA ALA A 129 13.87 7.12 -10.47
C ALA A 129 13.38 8.14 -11.51
N ALA A 130 12.09 8.12 -11.86
CA ALA A 130 11.49 9.08 -12.79
C ALA A 130 11.42 10.51 -12.21
N SER A 131 11.33 10.66 -10.89
CA SER A 131 11.25 11.98 -10.25
C SER A 131 12.54 12.79 -10.44
N VAL A 132 13.70 12.13 -10.57
CA VAL A 132 14.99 12.81 -10.76
C VAL A 132 14.97 13.67 -12.02
N PRO A 133 14.81 13.12 -13.25
CA PRO A 133 14.79 13.93 -14.47
C PRO A 133 13.62 14.92 -14.53
N LEU A 134 12.47 14.56 -13.95
CA LEU A 134 11.29 15.43 -13.95
C LEU A 134 11.45 16.69 -13.09
N THR A 135 12.28 16.62 -12.05
CA THR A 135 12.46 17.72 -11.09
C THR A 135 13.76 18.48 -11.28
N MET A 136 14.64 18.08 -12.21
CA MET A 136 15.97 18.71 -12.40
C MET A 136 15.92 20.23 -12.56
N SER A 137 14.88 20.75 -13.24
CA SER A 137 14.74 22.19 -13.49
C SER A 137 14.09 22.96 -12.34
N PHE A 138 13.75 22.29 -11.24
CA PHE A 138 13.07 22.94 -10.12
C PHE A 138 14.05 23.74 -9.25
N PRO A 139 13.60 24.84 -8.63
CA PRO A 139 14.40 25.57 -7.65
C PRO A 139 14.83 24.70 -6.47
N LYS A 140 16.08 24.86 -6.01
CA LYS A 140 16.62 24.18 -4.80
C LYS A 140 15.73 24.34 -3.56
N ALA A 141 15.02 25.46 -3.44
CA ALA A 141 14.08 25.73 -2.36
C ALA A 141 13.02 24.63 -2.17
N ILE A 142 12.50 24.07 -3.27
CA ILE A 142 11.46 23.02 -3.23
C ILE A 142 12.02 21.73 -2.65
N PHE A 143 13.26 21.39 -3.00
CA PHE A 143 13.93 20.21 -2.49
C PHE A 143 14.26 20.32 -1.00
N CYS A 144 14.57 21.52 -0.50
CA CYS A 144 14.74 21.74 0.94
C CYS A 144 13.47 21.37 1.71
N TYR A 145 12.29 21.72 1.18
CA TYR A 145 11.01 21.32 1.74
C TYR A 145 10.78 19.80 1.64
N TRP A 146 11.01 19.19 0.48
CA TRP A 146 10.78 17.75 0.32
C TRP A 146 11.70 16.88 1.17
N ILE A 147 12.99 17.20 1.20
CA ILE A 147 13.97 16.47 2.01
C ILE A 147 13.63 16.58 3.49
N THR A 148 13.35 17.79 3.98
CA THR A 148 12.99 17.98 5.40
C THR A 148 11.68 17.26 5.76
N SER A 149 10.68 17.28 4.87
CA SER A 149 9.43 16.54 5.05
C SER A 149 9.63 15.03 5.08
N ASN A 150 10.47 14.49 4.18
CA ASN A 150 10.83 13.06 4.18
C ASN A 150 11.59 12.69 5.46
N LEU A 151 12.56 13.49 5.89
CA LEU A 151 13.31 13.28 7.13
C LEU A 151 12.40 13.33 8.37
N PHE A 152 11.47 14.28 8.41
CA PHE A 152 10.47 14.34 9.48
C PHE A 152 9.61 13.09 9.50
N SER A 153 9.11 12.65 8.33
CA SER A 153 8.30 11.44 8.21
C SER A 153 9.05 10.19 8.67
N LEU A 154 10.32 10.07 8.29
CA LEU A 154 11.21 8.99 8.75
C LEU A 154 11.42 9.04 10.25
N THR A 155 11.75 10.21 10.79
CA THR A 155 11.99 10.39 12.22
C THR A 155 10.75 10.07 13.03
N TYR A 156 9.59 10.60 12.62
CA TYR A 156 8.31 10.30 13.22
C TYR A 156 8.01 8.79 13.20
N GLY A 157 8.19 8.14 12.05
CA GLY A 157 8.02 6.69 11.92
C GLY A 157 8.97 5.90 12.82
N LEU A 158 10.25 6.27 12.89
CA LEU A 158 11.24 5.63 13.76
C LEU A 158 10.92 5.80 15.25
N VAL A 159 10.49 6.99 15.65
CA VAL A 159 10.07 7.29 17.03
C VAL A 159 8.86 6.43 17.41
N LEU A 160 7.85 6.34 16.54
CA LEU A 160 6.71 5.45 16.78
C LEU A 160 7.11 3.97 16.79
N LYS A 161 8.18 3.60 16.09
CA LYS A 161 8.70 2.23 16.09
C LYS A 161 9.47 1.87 17.36
N ALA A 162 9.96 2.87 18.10
CA ALA A 162 10.75 2.65 19.31
C ALA A 162 9.95 1.85 20.35
N PRO A 163 10.55 0.79 20.94
CA PRO A 163 9.83 -0.11 21.86
C PRO A 163 9.26 0.62 23.08
N GLY A 164 9.97 1.64 23.61
CA GLY A 164 9.48 2.46 24.73
C GLY A 164 8.24 3.30 24.39
N VAL A 165 8.13 3.80 23.16
CA VAL A 165 6.95 4.56 22.70
C VAL A 165 5.77 3.62 22.45
N LYS A 166 6.04 2.42 21.90
CA LYS A 166 5.01 1.38 21.71
C LYS A 166 4.42 0.89 23.04
N GLU A 167 5.26 0.76 24.07
CA GLU A 167 4.83 0.37 25.42
C GLU A 167 4.05 1.50 26.10
N PHE A 168 4.49 2.76 25.96
CA PHE A 168 3.75 3.92 26.46
C PHE A 168 2.36 4.09 25.79
N LEU A 169 2.26 3.82 24.48
CA LEU A 169 1.02 3.89 23.73
C LEU A 169 0.15 2.62 23.84
N GLY A 170 0.61 1.58 24.56
CA GLY A 170 -0.14 0.34 24.75
C GLY A 170 -0.39 -0.47 23.47
N VAL A 171 0.46 -0.30 22.44
CA VAL A 171 0.27 -0.94 21.13
C VAL A 171 0.66 -2.43 21.21
N PRO A 172 -0.24 -3.39 20.92
CA PRO A 172 0.09 -4.81 20.94
C PRO A 172 1.17 -5.17 19.90
N LYS A 173 2.24 -5.85 20.32
CA LYS A 173 3.31 -6.34 19.42
C LYS A 173 2.72 -7.36 18.45
N VAL A 174 2.68 -7.02 17.15
CA VAL A 174 2.28 -7.93 16.08
C VAL A 174 3.39 -8.98 15.89
N PRO A 175 3.11 -10.29 15.95
CA PRO A 175 4.12 -11.31 15.73
C PRO A 175 4.59 -11.29 14.27
N VAL A 176 5.85 -10.93 14.03
CA VAL A 176 6.50 -11.04 12.72
C VAL A 176 6.83 -12.52 12.49
N ALA A 177 6.28 -13.12 11.44
CA ALA A 177 6.62 -14.49 11.03
C ALA A 177 7.96 -14.50 10.26
N PRO A 178 8.77 -15.58 10.36
CA PRO A 178 10.08 -15.65 9.72
C PRO A 178 10.00 -15.60 8.18
N PRO A 179 11.07 -15.15 7.51
CA PRO A 179 11.07 -14.91 6.08
C PRO A 179 11.10 -16.23 5.31
N THR A 180 9.96 -16.63 4.74
CA THR A 180 9.95 -17.73 3.76
C THR A 180 10.46 -17.21 2.43
N THR A 181 11.49 -17.91 1.94
CA THR A 181 12.27 -17.70 0.72
C THR A 181 11.42 -17.33 -0.50
N ALA A 182 11.97 -16.38 -1.27
CA ALA A 182 11.48 -15.83 -2.51
C ALA A 182 10.68 -16.81 -3.41
N ALA A 183 9.42 -16.47 -3.68
CA ALA A 183 8.71 -16.92 -4.87
C ALA A 183 7.98 -15.71 -5.48
N LYS A 184 8.35 -15.37 -6.72
CA LYS A 184 7.82 -14.25 -7.50
C LYS A 184 6.29 -14.40 -7.62
N SER A 185 5.52 -13.62 -6.87
CA SER A 185 4.06 -13.58 -7.03
C SER A 185 3.72 -12.71 -8.24
N SER A 186 3.12 -13.34 -9.23
CA SER A 186 2.55 -12.70 -10.42
C SER A 186 1.68 -11.51 -10.03
N SER A 187 2.04 -10.34 -10.54
CA SER A 187 1.37 -9.07 -10.35
C SER A 187 -0.11 -9.19 -10.69
N PHE A 188 -0.98 -8.71 -9.79
CA PHE A 188 -2.35 -8.39 -10.14
C PHE A 188 -2.34 -7.48 -11.36
N ASP A 189 -2.81 -8.03 -12.46
CA ASP A 189 -2.77 -7.41 -13.76
C ASP A 189 -3.92 -6.40 -13.84
N LEU A 190 -3.72 -5.24 -13.19
CA LEU A 190 -4.63 -4.10 -13.18
C LEU A 190 -5.03 -3.70 -14.61
N PHE A 191 -4.12 -3.91 -15.56
CA PHE A 191 -4.32 -3.71 -16.99
C PHE A 191 -5.38 -4.66 -17.56
N SER A 192 -5.38 -5.93 -17.13
CA SER A 192 -6.40 -6.92 -17.49
C SER A 192 -7.78 -6.56 -16.91
N ALA A 193 -7.84 -6.00 -15.70
CA ALA A 193 -9.08 -5.52 -15.10
C ALA A 193 -9.67 -4.29 -15.84
N ILE A 194 -8.81 -3.36 -16.27
CA ILE A 194 -9.23 -2.19 -17.07
C ILE A 194 -9.69 -2.63 -18.47
N LYS A 195 -9.01 -3.60 -19.08
CA LYS A 195 -9.41 -4.17 -20.38
C LYS A 195 -10.78 -4.85 -20.33
N GLN A 196 -11.06 -5.60 -19.25
CA GLN A 196 -12.35 -6.25 -18.99
C GLN A 196 -13.50 -5.24 -18.83
N LEU A 197 -13.25 -4.10 -18.17
CA LEU A 197 -14.22 -2.99 -18.04
C LEU A 197 -14.47 -2.25 -19.36
N SER A 198 -13.45 -2.16 -20.22
CA SER A 198 -13.59 -1.57 -21.56
C SER A 198 -14.39 -2.47 -22.51
N THR A 199 -14.29 -3.80 -22.39
CA THR A 199 -15.04 -4.75 -23.22
C THR A 199 -16.50 -4.88 -22.80
N ALA A 200 -16.82 -4.70 -21.51
CA ALA A 200 -18.20 -4.76 -21.00
C ALA A 200 -19.07 -3.54 -21.37
N ARG A 201 -18.49 -2.47 -21.94
CA ARG A 201 -19.23 -1.23 -22.30
C ARG A 201 -19.68 -1.19 -23.77
N LYS A 202 -19.33 -2.18 -24.58
CA LYS A 202 -19.75 -2.29 -25.99
C LYS A 202 -20.68 -3.50 -26.18
N GLU A 203 -21.92 -3.43 -25.71
CA GLU A 203 -23.07 -4.06 -26.39
C GLU A 203 -24.38 -3.31 -26.02
N PRO A 204 -25.25 -2.98 -27.01
CA PRO A 204 -26.58 -2.41 -26.77
C PRO A 204 -27.65 -3.52 -26.69
N THR A 205 -28.43 -3.53 -25.60
CA THR A 205 -29.75 -4.22 -25.43
C THR A 205 -30.79 -3.56 -26.36
N PRO A 206 -31.83 -4.23 -26.95
CA PRO A 206 -32.78 -5.21 -26.33
C PRO A 206 -33.12 -6.45 -27.23
N SER A 207 -33.70 -7.57 -26.79
CA SER A 207 -34.99 -7.82 -26.12
C SER A 207 -35.13 -9.33 -25.70
N LEU A 208 -36.03 -9.65 -24.76
CA LEU A 208 -36.51 -11.03 -24.40
C LEU A 208 -37.77 -11.40 -25.27
N PRO A 209 -38.36 -12.63 -25.32
CA PRO A 209 -38.40 -13.71 -24.29
C PRO A 209 -38.55 -15.22 -24.74
N ILE A 210 -38.60 -16.16 -23.74
CA ILE A 210 -39.32 -17.48 -23.67
C ILE A 210 -38.50 -18.83 -23.63
N GLU A 211 -38.70 -19.57 -22.51
CA GLU A 211 -38.63 -21.04 -22.14
C GLU A 211 -37.35 -21.89 -21.82
N PRO A 212 -37.42 -22.84 -20.82
CA PRO A 212 -36.35 -23.77 -20.31
C PRO A 212 -36.45 -25.20 -20.94
N PRO A 213 -35.75 -26.33 -20.56
CA PRO A 213 -35.05 -26.71 -19.30
C PRO A 213 -33.79 -27.66 -19.36
N LYS A 214 -33.30 -28.08 -18.15
CA LYS A 214 -32.63 -29.36 -17.72
C LYS A 214 -31.11 -29.43 -17.42
N LEU A 215 -30.85 -29.62 -16.10
CA LEU A 215 -30.07 -30.68 -15.42
C LEU A 215 -28.68 -31.07 -15.93
N PHE A 216 -27.65 -30.95 -15.06
CA PHE A 216 -26.78 -32.06 -14.67
C PHE A 216 -26.09 -31.77 -13.31
N GLU A 217 -26.27 -32.69 -12.36
CA GLU A 217 -25.56 -32.78 -11.08
C GLU A 217 -24.15 -33.35 -11.27
N HIS A 218 -23.14 -32.84 -10.54
CA HIS A 218 -22.20 -33.62 -9.70
C HIS A 218 -20.98 -32.81 -9.22
N LYS A 219 -20.86 -32.56 -7.90
CA LYS A 219 -19.68 -32.83 -7.03
C LYS A 219 -19.82 -32.15 -5.65
N LYS A 220 -20.60 -32.78 -4.76
CA LYS A 220 -20.49 -32.57 -3.30
C LYS A 220 -19.35 -33.46 -2.78
N SER A 221 -18.15 -32.92 -2.58
CA SER A 221 -17.12 -33.64 -1.79
C SER A 221 -16.09 -32.71 -1.12
N SER A 222 -15.74 -31.57 -1.72
CA SER A 222 -14.69 -30.68 -1.19
C SER A 222 -15.14 -29.80 0.00
N SER A 223 -16.40 -29.40 0.07
CA SER A 223 -16.91 -28.50 1.14
C SER A 223 -16.86 -29.14 2.54
N SER A 224 -16.92 -30.48 2.62
CA SER A 224 -16.89 -31.18 3.91
C SER A 224 -15.51 -31.13 4.57
N VAL A 225 -14.43 -31.08 3.78
CA VAL A 225 -13.05 -31.08 4.28
C VAL A 225 -12.70 -29.71 4.86
N ILE A 226 -13.07 -28.63 4.15
CA ILE A 226 -12.85 -27.25 4.60
C ILE A 226 -13.67 -26.97 5.88
N THR A 227 -14.94 -27.37 5.90
CA THR A 227 -15.80 -27.21 7.09
C THR A 227 -15.26 -27.97 8.30
N LYS A 228 -14.66 -29.14 8.10
CA LYS A 228 -14.00 -29.91 9.18
C LYS A 228 -12.74 -29.21 9.70
N ARG A 229 -11.92 -28.63 8.81
CA ARG A 229 -10.69 -27.90 9.19
C ARG A 229 -11.02 -26.66 10.02
N ILE A 230 -12.06 -25.91 9.64
CA ILE A 230 -12.54 -24.73 10.37
C ILE A 230 -13.01 -25.11 11.78
N ARG A 231 -13.82 -26.17 11.92
CA ARG A 231 -14.24 -26.66 13.27
C ARG A 231 -13.07 -27.13 14.12
N SER A 232 -12.06 -27.75 13.52
CA SER A 232 -10.87 -28.18 14.24
C SER A 232 -10.11 -27.00 14.83
N LEU A 233 -9.91 -25.94 14.03
CA LEU A 233 -9.25 -24.72 14.46
C LEU A 233 -10.05 -23.96 15.53
N GLU A 234 -11.38 -23.94 15.43
CA GLU A 234 -12.23 -23.32 16.44
C GLU A 234 -12.13 -24.04 17.80
N LYS A 235 -12.09 -25.38 17.78
CA LYS A 235 -11.89 -26.19 19.00
C LYS A 235 -10.51 -25.95 19.61
N GLU A 236 -9.46 -25.85 18.80
CA GLU A 236 -8.11 -25.59 19.28
C GLU A 236 -7.99 -24.20 19.93
N VAL A 237 -8.61 -23.18 19.32
CA VAL A 237 -8.64 -21.81 19.88
C VAL A 237 -9.45 -21.74 21.17
N LYS A 238 -10.60 -22.43 21.26
CA LYS A 238 -11.38 -22.54 22.50
C LYS A 238 -10.62 -23.29 23.60
N GLY A 239 -9.89 -24.35 23.25
CA GLY A 239 -9.01 -25.08 24.17
C GLY A 239 -7.89 -24.20 24.74
N ARG A 240 -7.20 -23.45 23.88
CA ARG A 240 -6.14 -22.51 24.32
C ARG A 240 -6.68 -21.37 25.18
N LYS A 241 -7.88 -20.85 24.91
CA LYS A 241 -8.53 -19.84 25.77
C LYS A 241 -8.91 -20.39 27.14
N LYS A 242 -9.27 -21.67 27.25
CA LYS A 242 -9.62 -22.32 28.52
C LYS A 242 -8.39 -22.62 29.38
N ASN A 243 -7.26 -22.94 28.75
CA ASN A 243 -5.99 -23.21 29.44
C ASN A 243 -5.25 -21.93 29.90
N LYS A 244 -5.66 -20.75 29.43
CA LYS A 244 -5.10 -19.44 29.83
C LYS A 244 -5.92 -18.74 30.93
N LYS A 245 -7.01 -19.38 31.38
CA LYS A 245 -7.95 -18.86 32.39
C LYS A 245 -7.93 -19.65 33.71
N ARG A 246 -6.93 -20.52 33.87
CA ARG A 246 -6.67 -21.34 35.05
C ARG A 246 -5.22 -21.08 35.46
#